data_AF-A0A7S0WBP9-F1
#
_entry.id   AF-A0A7S0WBP9-F1
#
_cell.length_a   1.000
_cell.length_b   1.000
_cell.length_c   1.000
_cell.angle_alpha   90.00
_cell.angle_beta   90.00
_cell.angle_gamma   90.00
#
_symmetry.space_group_name_H-M   'P 1'
#
loop_
_entity.id
_entity.type
_entity.pdbx_description
1 polymer ?
#
loop_
_entity_poly.entity_id
_entity_poly.type
_entity_poly.pdbx_seq_one_letter_code
_entity_poly.pdbx_strand_id
1 'polypeptide(L)'
;GGGVVTCASPWGVVGQSRSLRLLVDRAEVGGVSMSFSYADPPTVLRVSPPSVRAGAETLVFVVGSGFAASGVVCSFGAGQMRAATVTSSSLVACTTPAHGAVESLTLEVSNNEGTDFTHGGLLLAFEAPASVEALVPCFS
;
A
#
# COMPACT_ATOMS: atom_id res chain seq x y z
N GLY A 1 -14.83 13.31 -24.24
CA GLY A 1 -14.64 12.14 -23.36
C GLY A 1 -13.17 11.80 -23.36
N GLY A 2 -12.54 11.68 -22.19
CA GLY A 2 -11.15 11.25 -22.09
C GLY A 2 -11.07 9.72 -22.12
N GLY A 3 -10.21 9.17 -22.98
CA GLY A 3 -9.89 7.74 -23.00
C GLY A 3 -8.62 7.47 -22.18
N VAL A 4 -8.61 6.37 -21.43
CA VAL A 4 -7.42 5.89 -20.71
C VAL A 4 -6.82 4.74 -21.51
N VAL A 5 -5.50 4.77 -21.72
CA VAL A 5 -4.73 3.68 -22.33
C VAL A 5 -3.89 3.04 -21.24
N THR A 6 -4.07 1.73 -21.03
CA THR A 6 -3.30 0.96 -20.04
C THR A 6 -2.40 -0.05 -20.74
N CYS A 7 -1.14 -0.10 -20.33
CA CYS A 7 -0.19 -1.13 -20.74
C CYS A 7 0.76 -1.44 -19.59
N ALA A 8 1.27 -2.68 -19.53
CA ALA A 8 2.33 -3.04 -18.60
C ALA A 8 3.67 -2.54 -19.17
N SER A 9 4.49 -1.92 -18.33
CA SER A 9 5.87 -1.60 -18.69
C SER A 9 6.68 -2.90 -18.83
N PRO A 10 7.61 -2.99 -19.80
CA PRO A 10 8.56 -4.08 -19.84
C PRO A 10 9.58 -3.96 -18.70
N TRP A 11 10.36 -4.99 -18.45
CA TRP A 11 11.48 -4.92 -17.52
C TRP A 11 12.47 -3.82 -17.93
N GLY A 12 12.84 -2.97 -16.98
CA GLY A 12 13.78 -1.87 -17.19
C GLY A 12 14.82 -1.76 -16.10
N VAL A 13 15.86 -0.97 -16.37
CA VAL A 13 16.96 -0.75 -15.43
C VAL A 13 16.60 0.41 -14.51
N VAL A 14 16.68 0.17 -13.21
CA VAL A 14 16.45 1.16 -12.15
C VAL A 14 17.25 2.44 -12.40
N GLY A 15 16.60 3.59 -12.21
CA GLY A 15 17.19 4.92 -12.44
C GLY A 15 17.17 5.37 -13.89
N GLN A 16 16.80 4.52 -14.85
CA GLN A 16 16.65 4.94 -16.24
C GLN A 16 15.27 5.55 -16.49
N SER A 17 15.28 6.69 -17.19
CA SER A 17 14.07 7.29 -17.76
C SER A 17 13.93 6.94 -19.24
N ARG A 18 12.69 6.74 -19.70
CA ARG A 18 12.32 6.50 -21.09
C ARG A 18 11.19 7.44 -21.50
N SER A 19 11.29 8.00 -22.70
CA SER A 19 10.20 8.79 -23.28
C SER A 19 9.15 7.86 -23.88
N LEU A 20 7.91 7.99 -23.42
CA LEU A 20 6.74 7.31 -23.97
C LEU A 20 6.12 8.18 -25.06
N ARG A 21 5.71 7.51 -26.14
CA ARG A 21 4.94 8.09 -27.26
C ARG A 21 3.71 7.24 -27.50
N LEU A 22 2.57 7.89 -27.70
CA LEU A 22 1.33 7.21 -28.06
C LEU A 22 1.19 7.21 -29.58
N LEU A 23 0.94 6.03 -30.16
CA LEU A 23 0.65 5.88 -31.58
C LEU A 23 -0.75 5.29 -31.75
N VAL A 24 -1.56 5.89 -32.63
CA VAL A 24 -2.86 5.35 -33.09
C VAL A 24 -2.76 5.20 -34.60
N ASP A 25 -3.06 4.01 -35.13
CA ASP A 25 -2.92 3.69 -36.55
C ASP A 25 -1.55 4.03 -37.16
N ARG A 26 -0.48 3.83 -36.38
CA ARG A 26 0.94 4.13 -36.71
C ARG A 26 1.25 5.63 -36.88
N ALA A 27 0.31 6.52 -36.56
CA ALA A 27 0.56 7.94 -36.43
C ALA A 27 0.77 8.31 -34.95
N GLU A 28 1.76 9.15 -34.66
CA GLU A 28 1.97 9.69 -33.31
C GLU A 28 0.83 10.64 -32.95
N VAL A 29 0.18 10.39 -31.81
CA VAL A 29 -0.97 11.17 -31.34
C VAL A 29 -0.55 12.00 -30.14
N GLY A 30 -0.73 13.31 -30.24
CA GLY A 30 -0.45 14.27 -29.17
C GLY A 30 1.04 14.32 -28.84
N GLY A 31 1.81 15.17 -29.54
CA GLY A 31 3.28 15.31 -29.49
C GLY A 31 3.90 15.75 -28.15
N VAL A 32 3.33 15.32 -27.04
CA VAL A 32 3.86 15.42 -25.68
C VAL A 32 4.58 14.11 -25.39
N SER A 33 5.89 14.16 -25.24
CA SER A 33 6.66 13.04 -24.72
C SER A 33 6.50 12.97 -23.20
N MET A 34 5.94 11.88 -22.69
CA MET A 34 5.89 11.61 -21.24
C MET A 34 7.15 10.86 -20.82
N SER A 35 7.74 11.18 -19.68
CA SER A 35 8.88 10.43 -19.14
C SER A 35 8.41 9.36 -18.15
N PHE A 36 8.90 8.13 -18.32
CA PHE A 36 8.70 7.02 -17.40
C PHE A 36 10.03 6.59 -16.81
N SER A 37 10.14 6.46 -15.48
CA SER A 37 11.37 6.05 -14.78
C SER A 37 11.18 4.70 -14.09
N TYR A 38 12.15 3.81 -14.24
CA TYR A 38 12.19 2.56 -13.49
C TYR A 38 12.77 2.79 -12.10
N ALA A 39 12.12 2.27 -11.07
CA ALA A 39 12.57 2.34 -9.68
C ALA A 39 12.53 0.94 -9.06
N ASP A 40 13.40 0.70 -8.08
CA ASP A 40 13.28 -0.51 -7.25
C ASP A 40 11.99 -0.44 -6.42
N PRO A 41 11.27 -1.57 -6.25
CA PRO A 41 10.16 -1.61 -5.32
C PRO A 41 10.65 -1.33 -3.89
N PRO A 42 9.83 -0.71 -3.04
CA PRO A 42 10.21 -0.56 -1.64
C PRO A 42 10.33 -1.94 -0.97
N THR A 43 10.99 -1.96 0.18
CA THR A 43 11.07 -3.16 1.04
C THR A 43 10.41 -2.87 2.36
N VAL A 44 9.60 -3.81 2.84
CA VAL A 44 8.96 -3.75 4.16
C VAL A 44 9.68 -4.73 5.07
N LEU A 45 10.11 -4.27 6.25
CA LEU A 45 10.82 -5.08 7.23
C LEU A 45 9.94 -5.44 8.43
N ARG A 46 9.17 -4.49 8.95
CA ARG A 46 8.25 -4.70 10.08
C ARG A 46 7.17 -3.64 10.17
N VAL A 47 6.14 -3.93 10.95
CA VAL A 47 5.03 -3.03 11.29
C VAL A 47 4.96 -2.92 12.81
N SER A 48 4.62 -1.72 13.28
CA SER A 48 4.48 -1.41 14.70
C SER A 48 3.19 -0.62 14.95
N PRO A 49 2.30 -1.08 15.84
CA PRO A 49 2.35 -2.39 16.52
C PRO A 49 2.15 -3.57 15.54
N PRO A 50 2.60 -4.79 15.88
CA PRO A 50 2.40 -5.99 15.05
C PRO A 50 0.97 -6.56 15.15
N SER A 51 0.21 -6.13 16.16
CA SER A 51 -1.21 -6.43 16.32
C SER A 51 -2.01 -5.16 16.58
N VAL A 52 -3.24 -5.11 16.07
CA VAL A 52 -4.19 -4.00 16.25
C VAL A 52 -5.56 -4.54 16.63
N ARG A 53 -6.46 -3.70 17.17
CA ARG A 53 -7.82 -4.15 17.52
C ARG A 53 -8.68 -4.26 16.26
N ALA A 54 -9.43 -5.35 16.14
CA ALA A 54 -10.51 -5.46 15.17
C ALA A 54 -11.64 -4.45 15.45
N GLY A 55 -12.31 -4.01 14.40
CA GLY A 55 -13.46 -3.10 14.45
C GLY A 55 -13.11 -1.61 14.52
N ALA A 56 -11.84 -1.25 14.65
CA ALA A 56 -11.40 0.14 14.73
C ALA A 56 -10.24 0.43 13.77
N GLU A 57 -10.23 1.63 13.20
CA GLU A 57 -9.07 2.14 12.47
C GLU A 57 -7.93 2.44 13.45
N THR A 58 -6.73 1.94 13.16
CA THR A 58 -5.55 2.10 14.03
C THR A 58 -4.38 2.63 13.21
N LEU A 59 -3.63 3.58 13.77
CA LEU A 59 -2.39 4.06 13.14
C LEU A 59 -1.27 3.02 13.35
N VAL A 60 -0.66 2.58 12.25
CA VAL A 60 0.50 1.69 12.24
C VAL A 60 1.69 2.34 11.55
N PHE A 61 2.88 1.99 12.00
CA PHE A 61 4.15 2.44 11.44
C PHE A 61 4.82 1.29 10.69
N VAL A 62 5.12 1.50 9.42
CA VAL A 62 5.80 0.54 8.56
C VAL A 62 7.26 0.95 8.44
N VAL A 63 8.15 0.08 8.88
CA VAL A 63 9.60 0.26 8.83
C VAL A 63 10.15 -0.56 7.68
N GLY A 64 11.00 0.07 6.87
CA GLY A 64 11.48 -0.52 5.63
C GLY A 64 12.61 0.28 5.01
N SER A 65 12.76 0.18 3.69
CA SER A 65 13.66 1.03 2.92
C SER A 65 13.14 1.28 1.51
N GLY A 66 13.58 2.39 0.92
CA GLY A 66 13.22 2.75 -0.45
C GLY A 66 11.83 3.39 -0.58
N PHE A 67 11.24 3.91 0.49
CA PHE A 67 9.97 4.63 0.39
C PHE A 67 10.13 5.95 -0.36
N ALA A 68 9.25 6.20 -1.33
CA ALA A 68 9.21 7.45 -2.07
C ALA A 68 8.73 8.61 -1.18
N ALA A 69 9.05 9.86 -1.55
CA ALA A 69 8.61 11.03 -0.79
C ALA A 69 7.10 11.31 -0.90
N SER A 70 6.44 10.79 -1.94
CA SER A 70 5.02 10.96 -2.23
C SER A 70 4.49 9.75 -3.02
N GLY A 71 3.16 9.65 -3.18
CA GLY A 71 2.52 8.56 -3.92
C GLY A 71 2.57 7.20 -3.21
N VAL A 72 2.94 7.18 -1.93
CA VAL A 72 3.05 5.95 -1.14
C VAL A 72 1.68 5.52 -0.62
N VAL A 73 1.37 4.23 -0.82
CA VAL A 73 0.10 3.61 -0.44
C VAL A 73 0.38 2.31 0.31
N CYS A 74 -0.28 2.11 1.45
CA CYS A 74 -0.33 0.82 2.13
C CYS A 74 -1.54 0.02 1.62
N SER A 75 -1.31 -1.24 1.25
CA SER A 75 -2.35 -2.21 0.92
C SER A 75 -2.51 -3.19 2.08
N PHE A 76 -3.74 -3.40 2.53
CA PHE A 76 -4.11 -4.35 3.58
C PHE A 76 -4.79 -5.60 3.00
N GLY A 77 -4.51 -5.92 1.74
CA GLY A 77 -5.15 -7.01 1.01
C GLY A 77 -6.57 -6.67 0.53
N ALA A 78 -7.15 -7.54 -0.30
CA ALA A 78 -8.51 -7.42 -0.84
C ALA A 78 -8.87 -6.05 -1.47
N GLY A 79 -7.88 -5.37 -2.07
CA GLY A 79 -8.05 -4.05 -2.69
C GLY A 79 -8.17 -2.88 -1.70
N GLN A 80 -7.93 -3.12 -0.41
CA GLN A 80 -8.01 -2.07 0.60
C GLN A 80 -6.71 -1.28 0.67
N MET A 81 -6.76 -0.08 0.08
CA MET A 81 -5.62 0.82 -0.03
C MET A 81 -5.82 2.07 0.84
N ARG A 82 -4.74 2.50 1.49
CA ARG A 82 -4.71 3.69 2.35
C ARG A 82 -3.48 4.52 2.01
N ALA A 83 -3.68 5.81 1.82
CA ALA A 83 -2.57 6.75 1.62
C ALA A 83 -1.65 6.72 2.84
N ALA A 84 -0.34 6.66 2.59
CA ALA A 84 0.67 6.66 3.63
C ALA A 84 1.19 8.08 3.89
N THR A 85 1.40 8.41 5.15
CA THR A 85 2.18 9.59 5.54
C THR A 85 3.65 9.20 5.59
N VAL A 86 4.45 9.75 4.69
CA VAL A 86 5.88 9.45 4.60
C VAL A 86 6.66 10.33 5.58
N THR A 87 7.35 9.69 6.52
CA THR A 87 8.23 10.38 7.47
C THR A 87 9.68 10.40 6.98
N SER A 88 10.12 9.30 6.37
CA SER A 88 11.44 9.17 5.76
C SER A 88 11.43 8.07 4.69
N SER A 89 12.54 7.89 3.98
CA SER A 89 12.74 6.77 3.06
C SER A 89 12.72 5.38 3.71
N SER A 90 12.62 5.31 5.05
CA SER A 90 12.62 4.08 5.84
C SER A 90 11.44 3.97 6.83
N LEU A 91 10.57 4.98 6.89
CA LEU A 91 9.44 5.00 7.81
C LEU A 91 8.23 5.68 7.18
N VAL A 92 7.13 4.95 7.14
CA VAL A 92 5.82 5.49 6.74
C VAL A 92 4.76 5.15 7.79
N ALA A 93 3.75 5.99 7.91
CA ALA A 93 2.60 5.78 8.79
C ALA A 93 1.34 5.56 7.95
N CYS A 94 0.56 4.54 8.29
CA CYS A 94 -0.65 4.17 7.59
C CYS A 94 -1.77 3.88 8.60
N THR A 95 -2.99 4.24 8.26
CA THR A 95 -4.16 3.90 9.08
C THR A 95 -4.74 2.59 8.57
N THR A 96 -4.91 1.61 9.45
CA THR A 96 -5.56 0.34 9.12
C THR A 96 -7.03 0.58 8.82
N PRO A 97 -7.63 -0.17 7.88
CA PRO A 97 -9.07 -0.20 7.72
C PRO A 97 -9.75 -0.81 8.94
N ALA A 98 -10.98 -0.38 9.23
CA ALA A 98 -11.83 -1.00 10.23
C ALA A 98 -12.33 -2.36 9.70
N HIS A 99 -11.59 -3.42 9.98
CA HIS A 99 -12.00 -4.79 9.65
C HIS A 99 -12.84 -5.41 10.76
N GLY A 100 -13.77 -6.29 10.38
CA GLY A 100 -14.48 -7.18 11.30
C GLY A 100 -13.58 -8.31 11.82
N ALA A 101 -14.17 -9.47 12.10
CA ALA A 101 -13.45 -10.66 12.59
C ALA A 101 -12.57 -11.29 11.51
N VAL A 102 -11.39 -10.70 11.28
CA VAL A 102 -10.29 -11.29 10.51
C VAL A 102 -9.13 -11.51 11.47
N GLU A 103 -8.41 -12.62 11.37
CA GLU A 103 -7.27 -12.90 12.26
C GLU A 103 -6.02 -12.11 11.88
N SER A 104 -5.74 -11.98 10.59
CA SER A 104 -4.59 -11.22 10.08
C SER A 104 -4.79 -10.74 8.64
N LEU A 105 -4.04 -9.71 8.26
CA LEU A 105 -3.95 -9.22 6.90
C LEU A 105 -2.49 -9.16 6.43
N THR A 106 -2.30 -9.33 5.13
CA THR A 106 -1.02 -9.07 4.48
C THR A 106 -0.90 -7.59 4.16
N LEU A 107 0.11 -6.95 4.73
CA LEU A 107 0.47 -5.56 4.51
C LEU A 107 1.56 -5.47 3.44
N GLU A 108 1.28 -4.69 2.40
CA GLU A 108 2.24 -4.36 1.35
C GLU A 108 2.28 -2.84 1.13
N VAL A 109 3.38 -2.34 0.57
CA VAL A 109 3.56 -0.91 0.27
C VAL A 109 3.82 -0.71 -1.22
N SER A 110 3.17 0.29 -1.79
CA SER A 110 3.38 0.78 -3.14
C SER A 110 4.01 2.16 -3.08
N ASN A 111 4.96 2.44 -3.98
CA ASN A 111 5.49 3.79 -4.21
C ASN A 111 4.82 4.52 -5.40
N ASN A 112 3.86 3.89 -6.07
CA ASN A 112 3.24 4.38 -7.30
C ASN A 112 1.71 4.22 -7.27
N GLU A 113 1.11 4.77 -6.21
CA GLU A 113 -0.36 4.94 -6.08
C GLU A 113 -1.17 3.64 -6.13
N GLY A 114 -0.54 2.52 -5.79
CA GLY A 114 -1.17 1.20 -5.74
C GLY A 114 -1.05 0.40 -7.04
N THR A 115 -0.14 0.80 -7.94
CA THR A 115 0.10 0.07 -9.21
C THR A 115 0.98 -1.16 -8.97
N ASP A 116 2.10 -0.98 -8.26
CA ASP A 116 3.07 -2.04 -7.95
C ASP A 116 3.34 -2.09 -6.45
N PHE A 117 3.38 -3.30 -5.90
CA PHE A 117 3.54 -3.54 -4.47
C PHE A 117 4.86 -4.24 -4.12
N THR A 118 5.32 -4.03 -2.89
CA THR A 118 6.39 -4.82 -2.28
C THR A 118 6.12 -6.30 -2.38
N HIS A 119 7.15 -7.11 -2.59
CA HIS A 119 7.03 -8.56 -2.56
C HIS A 119 7.26 -9.11 -1.15
N GLY A 120 6.49 -10.14 -0.78
CA GLY A 120 6.73 -10.93 0.43
C GLY A 120 5.92 -10.52 1.66
N GLY A 121 5.08 -9.47 1.56
CA GLY A 121 3.96 -9.13 2.44
C GLY A 121 4.12 -9.35 3.96
N LEU A 122 3.98 -8.30 4.76
CA LEU A 122 4.10 -8.42 6.21
C LEU A 122 2.75 -8.77 6.86
N LEU A 123 2.71 -9.75 7.77
CA LEU A 123 1.50 -10.07 8.51
C LEU A 123 1.22 -9.04 9.61
N LEU A 124 0.01 -8.48 9.59
CA LEU A 124 -0.56 -7.65 10.65
C LEU A 124 -1.70 -8.41 11.31
N ALA A 125 -1.58 -8.68 12.61
CA ALA A 125 -2.59 -9.42 13.37
C ALA A 125 -3.72 -8.49 13.86
N PHE A 126 -4.93 -9.04 13.94
CA PHE A 126 -6.09 -8.34 14.50
C PHE A 126 -6.59 -9.08 15.75
N GLU A 127 -6.65 -8.36 16.86
CA GLU A 127 -7.16 -8.86 18.13
C GLU A 127 -8.67 -8.63 18.21
N ALA A 128 -9.41 -9.69 18.54
CA ALA A 128 -10.85 -9.60 18.74
C ALA A 128 -11.16 -8.59 19.87
N PRO A 129 -12.23 -7.79 19.74
CA PRO A 129 -12.67 -6.94 20.84
C PRO A 129 -13.03 -7.83 22.05
N ALA A 130 -12.59 -7.43 23.24
CA ALA A 130 -12.95 -8.14 24.46
C ALA A 130 -14.48 -8.05 24.64
N SER A 131 -15.18 -9.17 24.49
CA SER A 131 -16.60 -9.25 24.82
C SER A 131 -16.74 -9.55 26.31
N VAL A 132 -17.32 -8.62 27.08
CA VAL A 132 -17.73 -8.93 28.47
C VAL A 132 -19.03 -9.73 28.38
N GLU A 133 -18.92 -11.04 28.49
CA GLU A 133 -20.07 -11.94 28.53
C GLU A 133 -20.56 -12.06 29.97
N ALA A 134 -21.42 -11.11 30.35
CA ALA A 134 -22.19 -11.01 31.60
C ALA A 134 -21.44 -11.00 32.95
N LEU A 135 -21.75 -10.02 33.79
CA LEU A 135 -21.46 -10.07 35.23
C LEU A 135 -22.51 -10.96 35.89
N VAL A 136 -22.12 -12.12 36.42
CA VAL A 136 -23.00 -12.94 37.28
C VAL A 136 -22.92 -12.37 38.70
N PRO A 137 -24.00 -11.81 39.27
CA PRO A 137 -24.02 -11.40 40.66
C PRO A 137 -24.08 -12.64 41.57
N CYS A 138 -23.17 -12.74 42.54
CA CYS A 138 -23.31 -13.67 43.64
C CYS A 138 -24.21 -13.01 44.69
N PHE A 139 -25.45 -13.49 44.83
CA PHE A 139 -26.35 -13.04 45.91
C PHE A 139 -26.07 -13.87 47.17
N SER A 140 -25.98 -13.18 48.31
CA SER A 140 -25.70 -13.70 49.66
C SER A 140 -26.91 -14.37 50.31
#